data_AF-A0A4V6A3D7-F1
#
_entry.id   AF-A0A4V6A3D7-F1
#
_cell.length_a   1.000
_cell.length_b   1.000
_cell.length_c   1.000
_cell.angle_alpha   90.00
_cell.angle_beta   90.00
_cell.angle_gamma   90.00
#
_symmetry.space_group_name_H-M   'P 1'
#
loop_
_entity.id
_entity.type
_entity.pdbx_description
1 polymer ?
#
loop_
_entity_poly.entity_id
_entity_poly.type
_entity_poly.pdbx_seq_one_letter_code
_entity_poly.pdbx_strand_id
1 'polypeptide(L)'
;MRTFVISLADQNKPKTPEDIDKICQAELPIVPEDVNDPDYVKQKRLRKLVELLMVHTPCEQNPHAYCKNMKPHWKMCKKRFPKPFENFSRLIDDDYAILRRPNNGEHSSLNANATNQHVVTYNKQLLHKYEAT
;
A
#
# COMPACT_ATOMS: atom_id res chain seq x y z
N MET A 1 -16.25 1.49 1.62
CA MET A 1 -14.94 1.51 2.31
C MET A 1 -15.16 1.99 3.73
N ARG A 2 -15.10 1.09 4.72
CA ARG A 2 -15.11 1.49 6.13
C ARG A 2 -13.73 2.06 6.45
N THR A 3 -13.68 3.28 6.97
CA THR A 3 -12.43 3.91 7.40
C THR A 3 -12.27 3.65 8.88
N PHE A 4 -11.17 3.01 9.28
CA PHE A 4 -10.80 2.85 10.67
C PHE A 4 -9.71 3.87 10.98
N VAL A 5 -9.95 4.75 11.95
CA VAL A 5 -8.96 5.71 12.43
C VAL A 5 -8.40 5.15 13.74
N ILE A 6 -7.09 4.99 13.81
CA ILE A 6 -6.38 4.55 15.01
C ILE A 6 -5.64 5.77 15.57
N SER A 7 -6.11 6.28 16.72
CA SER A 7 -5.44 7.36 17.44
C SER A 7 -4.43 6.77 18.43
N LEU A 8 -3.18 7.17 18.32
CA LEU A 8 -2.11 6.74 19.22
C LEU A 8 -1.85 7.80 20.28
N ALA A 9 -1.53 7.36 21.50
CA ALA A 9 -1.02 8.24 22.55
C ALA A 9 0.28 8.93 22.09
N ASP A 10 0.56 10.13 22.59
CA ASP A 10 1.66 10.97 22.07
C ASP A 10 3.04 10.29 22.11
N GLN A 11 3.31 9.50 23.15
CA GLN A 11 4.54 8.73 23.27
C GLN A 11 4.69 7.62 22.23
N ASN A 12 3.59 7.20 21.60
CA ASN A 12 3.52 6.14 20.60
C ASN A 12 3.32 6.68 19.17
N LYS A 13 3.23 8.00 18.99
CA LYS A 13 3.14 8.59 17.65
C LYS A 13 4.46 8.36 16.91
N PRO A 14 4.42 7.93 15.63
CA PRO A 14 5.63 7.78 14.83
C PRO A 14 6.29 9.15 14.63
N LYS A 15 7.59 9.23 14.91
CA LYS A 15 8.38 10.48 14.80
C LYS A 15 9.48 10.39 13.75
N THR A 16 9.69 9.20 13.20
CA THR A 16 10.72 8.91 12.21
C THR A 16 10.12 8.13 11.04
N PRO A 17 10.71 8.20 9.84
CA PRO A 17 10.36 7.30 8.73
C PRO A 17 10.36 5.82 9.12
N GLU A 18 11.31 5.41 9.95
CA GLU A 18 11.44 4.03 10.42
C GLU A 18 10.26 3.62 11.31
N ASP A 19 9.73 4.54 12.13
CA ASP A 19 8.52 4.28 12.90
C ASP A 19 7.29 4.15 12.01
N ILE A 20 7.21 4.95 10.95
CA ILE A 20 6.15 4.83 9.95
C ILE A 20 6.23 3.46 9.25
N ASP A 21 7.42 3.04 8.82
CA ASP A 21 7.62 1.76 8.10
C ASP A 21 7.31 0.54 8.98
N LYS A 22 7.45 0.65 10.30
CA LYS A 22 7.01 -0.38 11.25
C LYS A 22 5.49 -0.51 11.32
N ILE A 23 4.76 0.60 11.14
CA ILE A 23 3.30 0.65 11.29
C ILE A 23 2.59 0.43 9.95
N CYS A 24 3.11 1.00 8.87
CA CYS A 24 2.44 1.06 7.58
C CYS A 24 3.42 0.81 6.44
N GLN A 25 2.93 0.15 5.40
CA GLN A 25 3.65 -0.07 4.16
C GLN A 25 2.77 0.22 2.95
N ALA A 26 3.39 0.41 1.79
CA ALA A 26 2.69 0.60 0.54
C ALA A 26 3.42 -0.06 -0.65
N GLU A 27 4.01 -1.23 -0.41
CA GLU A 27 4.71 -2.03 -1.41
C GLU A 27 4.13 -3.44 -1.44
N LEU A 28 4.34 -4.17 -2.53
CA LEU A 28 3.97 -5.56 -2.63
C LEU A 28 4.98 -6.41 -1.81
N PRO A 29 4.53 -7.28 -0.89
CA PRO A 29 5.44 -8.11 -0.09
C PRO A 29 6.25 -9.06 -0.98
N ILE A 30 7.57 -9.08 -0.79
CA ILE A 30 8.46 -10.05 -1.44
C ILE A 30 8.30 -11.39 -0.72
N VAL A 31 8.02 -12.44 -1.50
CA VAL A 31 7.94 -13.82 -1.01
C VAL A 31 9.32 -14.46 -1.19
N PRO A 32 9.92 -15.03 -0.14
CA PRO A 32 11.16 -15.79 -0.27
C PRO A 32 11.06 -16.88 -1.35
N GLU A 33 12.15 -17.11 -2.09
CA GLU A 33 12.21 -18.18 -3.09
C GLU A 33 12.33 -19.55 -2.43
N ASP A 34 13.06 -19.65 -1.32
CA ASP A 34 13.16 -20.88 -0.53
C ASP A 34 11.86 -21.15 0.21
N VAL A 35 11.20 -22.24 -0.14
CA VAL A 35 9.95 -22.70 0.49
C VAL A 35 10.15 -23.15 1.94
N ASN A 36 11.40 -23.40 2.35
CA ASN A 36 11.77 -23.75 3.71
C ASN A 36 12.10 -22.53 4.56
N ASP A 37 12.13 -21.32 3.98
CA ASP A 37 12.30 -20.09 4.73
C ASP A 37 11.15 -19.97 5.77
N PRO A 38 11.46 -19.70 7.05
CA PRO A 38 10.45 -19.62 8.10
C PRO A 38 9.37 -18.55 7.84
N ASP A 39 9.68 -17.51 7.05
CA ASP A 39 8.77 -16.46 6.66
C ASP A 39 8.03 -16.75 5.34
N TYR A 40 8.35 -17.83 4.60
CA TYR A 40 7.72 -18.16 3.30
C TYR A 40 6.19 -18.15 3.38
N VAL A 41 5.62 -18.92 4.31
CA VAL A 41 4.16 -19.07 4.46
C VAL A 41 3.52 -17.74 4.83
N LYS A 42 4.15 -16.98 5.73
CA LYS A 42 3.65 -15.70 6.22
C LYS A 42 3.67 -14.63 5.13
N GLN A 43 4.78 -14.51 4.41
CA GLN A 43 4.95 -13.53 3.33
C GLN A 43 4.08 -13.87 2.13
N LYS A 44 3.94 -15.15 1.77
CA LYS A 44 3.01 -15.60 0.73
C LYS A 44 1.56 -15.25 1.08
N ARG A 45 1.14 -15.45 2.34
CA ARG A 45 -0.20 -15.07 2.81
C ARG A 45 -0.38 -13.55 2.78
N LEU A 46 0.61 -12.79 3.25
CA LEU A 46 0.54 -11.32 3.23
C LEU A 46 0.43 -10.80 1.79
N ARG A 47 1.26 -11.32 0.87
CA ARG A 47 1.23 -10.96 -0.55
C ARG A 47 -0.15 -11.17 -1.14
N LYS A 48 -0.75 -12.34 -0.91
CA LYS A 48 -2.12 -12.64 -1.35
C LYS A 48 -3.14 -11.63 -0.80
N LEU A 49 -3.08 -11.30 0.49
CA LEU A 49 -4.00 -10.32 1.09
C LEU A 49 -3.79 -8.91 0.52
N VAL A 50 -2.54 -8.49 0.32
CA VAL A 50 -2.22 -7.18 -0.26
C VAL A 50 -2.75 -7.09 -1.69
N GLU A 51 -2.51 -8.11 -2.51
CA GLU A 51 -2.99 -8.15 -3.90
C GLU A 51 -4.52 -8.09 -3.99
N LEU A 52 -5.22 -8.81 -3.10
CA LEU A 52 -6.68 -8.87 -3.11
C LEU A 52 -7.34 -7.60 -2.56
N LEU A 53 -6.77 -7.01 -1.51
CA LEU A 53 -7.46 -6.02 -0.68
C LEU A 53 -6.81 -4.63 -0.70
N MET A 54 -5.51 -4.58 -0.98
CA MET A 54 -4.69 -3.38 -0.85
C MET A 54 -4.06 -2.96 -2.17
N VAL A 55 -4.58 -3.40 -3.31
CA VAL A 55 -4.19 -2.88 -4.62
C VAL A 55 -5.30 -2.00 -5.17
N HIS A 56 -4.97 -0.74 -5.45
CA HIS A 56 -5.80 0.13 -6.26
C HIS A 56 -5.65 -0.30 -7.71
N THR A 57 -6.60 -1.10 -8.22
CA THR A 57 -6.59 -1.54 -9.62
C THR A 57 -6.31 -0.35 -10.55
N PRO A 58 -5.33 -0.47 -11.47
CA PRO A 58 -5.02 0.58 -12.44
C PRO A 58 -6.30 1.15 -13.06
N CYS A 59 -6.49 2.46 -12.91
CA CYS A 59 -7.75 3.17 -13.16
C CYS A 59 -7.61 4.36 -14.11
N GLU A 60 -6.38 4.72 -14.47
CA GLU A 60 -5.99 5.91 -15.23
C GLU A 60 -6.75 5.95 -16.55
N GLN A 61 -6.76 4.81 -17.25
CA GLN A 61 -7.37 4.65 -18.56
C GLN A 61 -8.83 4.16 -18.50
N ASN A 62 -9.37 3.85 -17.32
CA ASN A 62 -10.74 3.36 -17.19
C ASN A 62 -11.70 4.51 -16.86
N PRO A 63 -12.50 5.04 -17.80
CA PRO A 63 -13.42 6.15 -17.55
C PRO A 63 -14.54 5.80 -16.55
N HIS A 64 -14.85 4.51 -16.38
CA HIS A 64 -15.91 4.02 -15.49
C HIS A 64 -15.40 3.56 -14.12
N ALA A 65 -14.11 3.73 -13.82
CA ALA A 65 -13.58 3.33 -12.52
C ALA A 65 -14.28 4.08 -11.38
N TYR A 66 -14.72 3.38 -10.34
CA TYR A 66 -15.47 3.94 -9.20
C TYR A 66 -14.73 5.10 -8.47
N CYS A 67 -13.39 5.13 -8.59
CA CYS A 67 -12.56 6.16 -8.00
C CYS A 67 -12.56 7.46 -8.82
N LYS A 68 -13.05 7.43 -10.06
CA LYS A 68 -13.24 8.60 -10.92
C LYS A 68 -14.51 9.36 -10.53
N ASN A 69 -14.37 10.21 -9.52
CA ASN A 69 -15.17 11.44 -9.41
C ASN A 69 -14.26 12.59 -9.83
N MET A 70 -13.92 12.65 -11.11
CA MET A 70 -12.91 13.58 -11.61
C MET A 70 -13.55 14.92 -11.93
N LYS A 71 -13.01 15.99 -11.35
CA LYS A 71 -13.17 17.32 -11.93
C LYS A 71 -12.52 17.31 -13.34
N PRO A 72 -13.04 18.06 -14.32
CA PRO A 72 -12.56 18.01 -15.71
C PRO A 72 -11.06 18.23 -15.91
N HIS A 73 -10.39 18.89 -14.97
CA HIS A 73 -8.96 19.22 -15.03
C HIS A 73 -8.05 18.23 -14.29
N TRP A 74 -8.57 17.18 -13.66
CA TRP A 74 -7.73 16.17 -13.02
C TRP A 74 -7.18 15.19 -14.04
N LYS A 75 -5.89 14.84 -13.93
CA LYS A 75 -5.26 13.79 -14.75
C LYS A 75 -5.26 12.42 -14.05
N MET A 76 -5.63 12.38 -12.77
CA MET A 76 -5.58 11.20 -11.90
C MET A 76 -6.91 11.03 -11.17
N CYS A 77 -7.18 9.84 -10.65
CA CYS A 77 -8.36 9.61 -9.80
C CYS A 77 -8.29 10.47 -8.52
N LYS A 78 -9.40 10.59 -7.78
CA LYS A 78 -9.45 11.40 -6.54
C LYS A 78 -8.46 10.96 -5.45
N LYS A 79 -7.99 9.71 -5.52
CA LYS A 79 -6.99 9.14 -4.61
C LYS A 79 -5.55 9.33 -5.09
N ARG A 80 -5.37 9.94 -6.27
CA ARG A 80 -4.09 10.24 -6.92
C ARG A 80 -3.23 8.99 -7.14
N PHE A 81 -3.84 7.94 -7.70
CA PHE A 81 -3.12 6.79 -8.23
C PHE A 81 -2.84 7.00 -9.73
N PRO A 82 -1.68 6.53 -10.23
CA PRO A 82 -0.65 5.77 -9.52
C PRO A 82 0.22 6.72 -8.66
N LYS A 83 0.71 6.24 -7.51
CA LYS A 83 1.64 7.04 -6.67
C LYS A 83 3.03 7.06 -7.30
N PRO A 84 3.86 8.09 -7.08
CA PRO A 84 5.25 8.05 -7.53
C PRO A 84 5.99 6.88 -6.85
N PHE A 85 7.02 6.38 -7.52
CA PHE A 85 7.99 5.51 -6.86
C PHE A 85 8.82 6.33 -5.88
N GLU A 86 9.09 5.75 -4.72
CA GLU A 86 9.79 6.38 -3.61
C GLU A 86 10.68 5.33 -2.95
N ASN A 87 11.98 5.57 -2.87
CA ASN A 87 12.90 4.59 -2.29
C ASN A 87 12.85 4.58 -0.75
N PHE A 88 12.38 5.67 -0.14
CA PHE A 88 12.35 5.85 1.31
C PHE A 88 11.07 6.54 1.75
N SER A 89 10.59 6.20 2.94
CA SER A 89 9.52 6.94 3.59
C SER A 89 10.04 8.28 4.09
N ARG A 90 9.16 9.29 4.13
CA ARG A 90 9.48 10.60 4.68
C ARG A 90 8.28 11.25 5.32
N LEU A 91 8.53 11.92 6.44
CA LEU A 91 7.56 12.80 7.08
C LEU A 91 7.49 14.12 6.30
N ILE A 92 6.32 14.74 6.31
CA ILE A 92 6.09 16.06 5.74
C ILE A 92 5.46 16.91 6.83
N ASP A 93 5.94 18.15 6.96
CA ASP A 93 5.34 19.12 7.87
C ASP A 93 3.89 19.38 7.47
N ASP A 94 2.99 19.25 8.44
CA ASP A 94 1.54 19.47 8.29
C ASP A 94 0.84 18.62 7.20
N ASP A 95 1.43 17.49 6.78
CA ASP A 95 0.81 16.56 5.84
C ASP A 95 1.05 15.09 6.24
N TYR A 96 0.39 14.17 5.55
CA TYR A 96 0.60 12.74 5.72
C TYR A 96 1.99 12.32 5.24
N ALA A 97 2.57 11.31 5.90
CA ALA A 97 3.83 10.72 5.48
C ALA A 97 3.75 10.19 4.03
N ILE A 98 4.82 10.42 3.27
CA ILE A 98 5.04 9.71 2.02
C ILE A 98 5.70 8.38 2.35
N LEU A 99 5.16 7.30 1.78
CA LEU A 99 5.62 5.95 2.04
C LEU A 99 6.51 5.46 0.90
N ARG A 100 7.51 4.66 1.30
CA ARG A 100 8.34 3.88 0.39
C ARG A 100 7.50 3.01 -0.55
N ARG A 101 7.83 3.09 -1.83
CA ARG A 101 7.28 2.38 -3.00
C ARG A 101 8.43 2.13 -3.97
N PRO A 102 9.28 1.12 -3.76
CA PRO A 102 10.45 0.91 -4.60
C PRO A 102 10.05 0.49 -6.01
N ASN A 103 10.83 0.89 -7.02
CA ASN A 103 10.71 0.33 -8.36
C ASN A 103 11.57 -0.93 -8.46
N ASN A 104 11.10 -2.02 -7.86
CA ASN A 104 11.83 -3.29 -7.74
C ASN A 104 11.35 -4.37 -8.75
N GLY A 105 10.55 -3.99 -9.75
CA GLY A 105 10.02 -4.94 -10.74
C GLY A 105 8.91 -5.84 -10.21
N GLU A 106 8.37 -5.59 -9.02
CA GLU A 106 7.24 -6.36 -8.48
C GLU A 106 5.91 -5.95 -9.13
N HIS A 107 5.14 -6.96 -9.53
CA HIS A 107 3.81 -6.81 -10.11
C HIS A 107 2.80 -7.72 -9.41
N SER A 108 1.55 -7.29 -9.31
CA SER A 108 0.48 -8.13 -8.76
C SER A 108 0.23 -9.34 -9.66
N SER A 109 0.11 -10.52 -9.04
CA SER A 109 -0.29 -11.75 -9.74
C SER A 109 -1.72 -11.67 -10.33
N LEU A 110 -2.57 -10.79 -9.77
CA LEU A 110 -3.95 -10.59 -10.21
C LEU A 110 -4.07 -9.59 -11.36
N ASN A 111 -3.05 -8.72 -11.53
CA ASN A 111 -2.99 -7.73 -12.60
C ASN A 111 -1.54 -7.28 -12.80
N ALA A 112 -0.91 -7.72 -13.88
CA ALA A 112 0.49 -7.40 -14.17
C ALA A 112 0.76 -5.89 -14.36
N ASN A 113 -0.26 -5.06 -14.63
CA ASN A 113 -0.09 -3.60 -14.71
C ASN A 113 -0.02 -2.93 -13.32
N ALA A 114 -0.39 -3.64 -12.25
CA ALA A 114 -0.37 -3.12 -10.89
C ALA A 114 1.00 -3.36 -10.23
N THR A 115 1.79 -2.29 -10.14
CA THR A 115 3.07 -2.22 -9.43
C THR A 115 2.92 -1.66 -8.00
N ASN A 116 4.02 -1.46 -7.28
CA ASN A 116 4.05 -0.75 -5.99
C ASN A 116 3.42 0.66 -6.02
N GLN A 117 3.31 1.30 -7.20
CA GLN A 117 2.61 2.58 -7.34
C GLN A 117 1.10 2.48 -7.05
N HIS A 118 0.54 1.28 -7.15
CA HIS A 118 -0.89 1.00 -7.03
C HIS A 118 -1.28 0.49 -5.64
N VAL A 119 -0.30 0.13 -4.81
CA VAL A 119 -0.57 -0.43 -3.48
C VAL A 119 -1.14 0.66 -2.56
N VAL A 120 -2.30 0.40 -1.97
CA VAL A 120 -2.90 1.19 -0.91
C VAL A 120 -2.14 0.92 0.38
N THR A 121 -1.93 1.94 1.20
CA THR A 121 -1.26 1.79 2.50
C THR A 121 -1.95 0.73 3.35
N TYR A 122 -1.16 -0.17 3.94
CA TYR A 122 -1.65 -1.22 4.85
C TYR A 122 -0.74 -1.39 6.05
N ASN A 123 -1.30 -1.87 7.16
CA ASN A 123 -0.54 -2.35 8.31
C ASN A 123 -0.50 -3.88 8.26
N LYS A 124 0.70 -4.48 8.26
CA LYS A 124 0.89 -5.94 8.15
C LYS A 124 0.10 -6.71 9.21
N GLN A 125 0.21 -6.27 10.46
CA GLN A 125 -0.37 -6.97 11.61
C GLN A 125 -1.90 -6.92 11.57
N LEU A 126 -2.48 -5.76 11.27
CA LEU A 126 -3.93 -5.59 11.16
C LEU A 126 -4.48 -6.35 9.96
N LEU A 127 -3.79 -6.32 8.82
CA LEU A 127 -4.20 -7.05 7.63
C LEU A 127 -4.23 -8.56 7.88
N HIS A 128 -3.21 -9.10 8.57
CA HIS A 128 -3.20 -10.50 8.97
C HIS A 128 -4.24 -10.84 10.03
N LYS A 129 -4.44 -9.98 11.03
CA LYS A 129 -5.34 -10.25 12.15
C LYS A 129 -6.81 -10.29 11.73
N TYR A 130 -7.19 -9.39 10.83
CA TYR A 130 -8.60 -9.19 10.47
C TYR A 130 -8.97 -9.74 9.09
N GLU A 131 -7.99 -10.24 8.32
CA GLU A 131 -8.14 -10.93 7.03
C GLU A 131 -9.30 -10.43 6.17
N ALA A 132 -9.49 -9.10 6.08
CA ALA A 132 -10.78 -8.45 5.80
C ALA A 132 -11.76 -9.29 4.96
N THR A 133 -12.54 -10.14 5.66
CA THR A 133 -13.69 -10.89 5.14
C THR A 133 -14.95 -10.06 5.25
#